data_AF-A0A661DU47-F1
#
_entry.id   AF-A0A661DU47-F1
#
_cell.length_a   1.000
_cell.length_b   1.000
_cell.length_c   1.000
_cell.angle_alpha   90.00
_cell.angle_beta   90.00
_cell.angle_gamma   90.00
#
_symmetry.space_group_name_H-M   'P 1'
#
loop_
_entity.id
_entity.type
_entity.pdbx_description
1 polymer ?
#
loop_
_entity_poly.entity_id
_entity_poly.type
_entity_poly.pdbx_seq_one_letter_code
_entity_poly.pdbx_strand_id
1 'polypeptide(L)'
;MNEDFPRINRLPPYVFNIVNDLKAKARARGEDIIDFGMGNPDQPAPAHIIDKLTEAAQRPDTHRYSVSRGIPRLRKAICSWYQRKFDVTLDPESETIVT
;
A
#
# COMPACT_ATOMS: atom_id res chain seq x y z
N MET A 1 -13.84 -34.11 0.37
CA MET A 1 -13.44 -32.85 -0.33
C MET A 1 -11.97 -32.97 -0.60
N ASN A 2 -11.51 -32.64 -1.82
CA ASN A 2 -10.07 -32.62 -2.10
C ASN A 2 -9.52 -31.33 -1.49
N GLU A 3 -8.69 -31.44 -0.46
CA GLU A 3 -8.14 -30.29 0.30
C GLU A 3 -6.87 -29.72 -0.33
N ASP A 4 -6.45 -30.27 -1.47
CA ASP A 4 -5.24 -29.84 -2.16
C ASP A 4 -5.52 -28.61 -3.05
N PHE A 5 -4.74 -27.54 -2.83
CA PHE A 5 -4.76 -26.30 -3.60
C PHE A 5 -3.42 -26.10 -4.33
N PRO A 6 -3.25 -26.65 -5.56
CA PRO A 6 -1.95 -26.67 -6.24
C PRO A 6 -1.32 -25.30 -6.49
N ARG A 7 -2.12 -24.22 -6.54
CA ARG A 7 -1.61 -22.85 -6.68
C ARG A 7 -0.94 -22.35 -5.40
N ILE A 8 -1.46 -22.71 -4.23
CA ILE A 8 -0.87 -22.34 -2.94
C ILE A 8 0.47 -23.05 -2.76
N ASN A 9 0.55 -24.32 -3.12
CA ASN A 9 1.77 -25.13 -3.02
C ASN A 9 2.93 -24.62 -3.90
N ARG A 10 2.66 -23.73 -4.85
CA ARG A 10 3.67 -23.11 -5.74
C ARG A 10 4.18 -21.77 -5.24
N LEU A 11 3.61 -21.21 -4.17
CA LEU A 11 4.10 -19.96 -3.60
C LEU A 11 5.45 -20.20 -2.93
N PRO A 12 6.49 -19.41 -3.26
CA PRO A 12 7.78 -19.55 -2.61
C PRO A 12 7.67 -19.13 -1.13
N PRO A 13 8.56 -19.64 -0.26
CA PRO A 13 8.67 -19.16 1.11
C PRO A 13 8.92 -17.64 1.15
N TYR A 14 8.21 -16.94 2.02
CA TYR A 14 8.37 -15.50 2.20
C TYR A 14 9.59 -15.20 3.07
N VAL A 15 10.72 -14.89 2.42
CA VAL A 15 12.04 -14.69 3.05
C VAL A 15 11.99 -13.69 4.20
N PHE A 16 11.23 -12.60 4.08
CA PHE A 16 11.16 -11.57 5.11
C PHE A 16 10.58 -12.08 6.44
N ASN A 17 9.67 -13.07 6.44
CA ASN A 17 9.19 -13.67 7.69
C ASN A 17 10.32 -14.38 8.43
N ILE A 18 11.15 -15.14 7.71
CA ILE A 18 12.29 -15.85 8.29
C ILE A 18 13.29 -14.84 8.87
N VAL A 19 13.61 -13.78 8.12
CA VAL A 19 14.52 -12.72 8.58
C VAL A 19 13.95 -11.99 9.80
N ASN A 20 12.64 -11.71 9.82
CA ASN A 20 11.99 -11.08 10.96
C ASN A 20 12.05 -11.96 12.22
N ASP A 21 11.83 -13.27 12.10
CA ASP A 21 11.96 -14.21 13.21
C ASP A 21 13.37 -14.26 13.77
N LEU A 22 14.39 -14.27 12.90
CA LEU A 22 15.79 -14.24 13.30
C LEU A 22 16.14 -12.93 14.02
N LYS A 23 15.71 -11.78 13.48
CA LYS A 23 15.89 -10.46 14.11
C LYS A 23 15.22 -10.40 15.47
N ALA A 24 14.00 -10.91 15.60
CA ALA A 24 13.28 -10.94 16.87
C ALA A 24 14.02 -11.78 17.93
N LYS A 25 14.51 -12.97 17.54
CA LYS A 25 15.32 -13.82 18.43
C LYS A 25 16.65 -13.16 18.84
N ALA A 26 17.32 -12.46 17.93
CA ALA A 26 18.56 -11.75 18.22
C ALA A 26 18.33 -10.57 19.18
N ARG A 27 17.29 -9.75 18.93
CA ARG A 27 16.88 -8.68 19.85
C ARG A 27 16.54 -9.22 21.25
N ALA A 28 15.86 -10.36 21.33
CA ALA A 28 15.53 -11.00 22.62
C ALA A 28 16.78 -11.48 23.38
N ARG A 29 17.90 -11.73 22.70
CA ARG A 29 19.20 -12.01 23.32
C ARG A 29 19.99 -10.75 23.72
N GLY A 30 19.42 -9.56 23.52
CA GLY A 30 20.07 -8.28 23.82
C GLY A 30 21.06 -7.82 22.76
N GLU A 31 21.03 -8.40 21.55
CA GLU A 31 21.88 -7.96 20.44
C GLU A 31 21.38 -6.62 19.88
N ASP A 32 22.30 -5.71 19.57
CA ASP A 32 22.01 -4.46 18.87
C ASP A 32 21.89 -4.72 17.36
N ILE A 33 20.66 -4.64 16.85
CA ILE A 33 20.33 -5.00 15.47
C ILE A 33 20.02 -3.75 14.66
N ILE A 34 20.92 -3.42 13.72
CA ILE A 34 20.70 -2.40 12.70
C ILE A 34 20.00 -3.04 11.51
N ASP A 35 18.77 -2.60 11.23
CA ASP A 35 17.87 -3.23 10.26
C ASP A 35 17.82 -2.44 8.95
N PHE A 36 18.60 -2.87 7.96
CA PHE A 36 18.53 -2.37 6.58
C PHE A 36 17.65 -3.25 5.67
N GLY A 37 16.85 -4.15 6.25
CA GLY A 37 16.18 -5.21 5.49
C GLY A 37 14.82 -4.82 4.91
N MET A 38 14.13 -3.82 5.46
CA MET A 38 12.80 -3.41 4.98
C MET A 38 12.85 -2.08 4.24
N GLY A 39 12.22 -2.02 3.07
CA GLY A 39 12.09 -0.80 2.26
C GLY A 39 10.97 0.14 2.70
N ASN A 40 10.56 0.09 3.97
CA ASN A 40 9.52 0.96 4.51
C ASN A 40 10.15 2.31 4.88
N PRO A 41 9.62 3.45 4.41
CA PRO A 41 10.06 4.75 4.87
C PRO A 41 9.93 4.89 6.39
N ASP A 42 10.90 5.57 7.01
CA ASP A 42 10.95 5.87 8.44
C ASP A 42 10.19 7.16 8.81
N GLN A 43 10.00 8.05 7.83
CA GLN A 43 9.31 9.32 8.01
C GLN A 43 7.77 9.15 7.99
N PRO A 44 7.04 9.96 8.78
CA PRO A 44 5.58 9.97 8.74
C PRO A 44 5.05 10.49 7.39
N ALA A 45 3.79 10.16 7.08
CA ALA A 45 3.12 10.78 5.96
C ALA A 45 3.02 12.32 6.15
N PRO A 46 3.08 13.12 5.08
CA PRO A 46 2.97 14.57 5.19
C PRO A 46 1.66 15.02 5.88
N ALA A 47 1.73 16.06 6.72
CA ALA A 47 0.60 16.53 7.54
C ALA A 47 -0.69 16.76 6.73
N HIS A 48 -0.60 17.42 5.58
CA HIS A 48 -1.76 17.70 4.74
C HIS A 48 -2.50 16.43 4.23
N ILE A 49 -1.82 15.28 4.15
CA ILE A 49 -2.44 14.00 3.81
C ILE A 49 -3.23 13.46 5.00
N ILE A 50 -2.65 13.51 6.20
CA ILE A 50 -3.30 13.11 7.45
C ILE A 50 -4.52 13.98 7.74
N ASP A 51 -4.41 15.29 7.54
CA ASP A 51 -5.51 16.24 7.73
C ASP A 51 -6.67 15.93 6.76
N LYS A 52 -6.35 15.67 5.48
CA LYS A 52 -7.38 15.34 4.49
C LYS A 52 -8.06 14.00 4.75
N LEU A 53 -7.31 13.02 5.24
CA LEU A 53 -7.87 11.74 5.69
C LEU A 53 -8.86 11.97 6.84
N THR A 54 -8.46 12.73 7.86
CA THR A 54 -9.30 13.07 9.01
C THR A 54 -10.59 13.78 8.59
N GLU A 55 -10.46 14.79 7.75
CA GLU A 55 -11.60 15.53 7.19
C GLU A 55 -12.56 14.60 6.42
N ALA A 56 -12.02 13.73 5.56
CA ALA A 56 -12.83 12.80 4.78
C ALA A 56 -13.54 11.76 5.66
N ALA A 57 -12.90 11.29 6.75
CA ALA A 57 -13.48 10.32 7.67
C ALA A 57 -14.65 10.89 8.49
N GLN A 58 -14.61 12.20 8.80
CA GLN A 58 -15.69 12.89 9.54
C GLN A 58 -16.96 13.12 8.71
N ARG A 59 -16.88 12.95 7.38
CA ARG A 59 -17.99 13.18 6.47
C ARG A 59 -18.88 11.93 6.32
N PRO A 60 -20.17 11.97 6.72
CA PRO A 60 -21.05 10.79 6.65
C PRO A 60 -21.28 10.25 5.23
N ASP A 61 -21.13 11.09 4.21
CA ASP A 61 -21.34 10.71 2.81
C ASP A 61 -20.18 9.92 2.20
N THR A 62 -19.05 9.76 2.90
CA THR A 62 -17.87 9.03 2.43
C THR A 62 -17.79 7.58 2.92
N HIS A 63 -18.71 7.14 3.79
CA HIS A 63 -18.64 5.83 4.47
C HIS A 63 -19.15 4.65 3.64
N ARG A 64 -19.73 4.93 2.47
CA ARG A 64 -20.28 3.89 1.59
C ARG A 64 -19.17 3.19 0.81
N TYR A 65 -19.52 2.06 0.20
CA TYR A 65 -18.61 1.36 -0.71
C TYR A 65 -18.07 2.30 -1.78
N SER A 66 -16.75 2.27 -1.96
CA SER A 66 -16.13 2.87 -3.14
C SER A 66 -16.55 2.09 -4.38
N VAL A 67 -16.57 2.77 -5.52
CA VAL A 67 -16.65 2.10 -6.82
C VAL A 67 -15.42 1.20 -7.00
N SER A 68 -15.61 0.03 -7.62
CA SER A 68 -14.57 -1.00 -7.80
C SER A 68 -13.30 -0.48 -8.48
N ARG A 69 -13.43 0.55 -9.33
CA ARG A 69 -12.30 1.15 -10.05
C ARG A 69 -11.58 2.25 -9.27
N GLY A 70 -12.10 2.64 -8.11
CA GLY A 70 -11.66 3.81 -7.36
C GLY A 70 -12.44 5.10 -7.67
N ILE A 71 -12.48 5.99 -6.68
CA ILE A 71 -13.26 7.23 -6.70
C ILE A 71 -12.89 8.08 -7.94
N PRO A 72 -13.86 8.57 -8.75
CA PRO A 72 -13.58 9.30 -9.98
C PRO A 72 -12.65 10.51 -9.82
N ARG A 73 -12.79 11.24 -8.70
CA ARG A 73 -11.93 12.39 -8.39
C ARG A 73 -10.47 11.99 -8.14
N LEU A 74 -10.23 10.83 -7.53
CA LEU A 74 -8.89 10.31 -7.31
C LEU A 74 -8.25 9.89 -8.63
N ARG A 75 -8.99 9.16 -9.49
CA ARG A 75 -8.51 8.79 -10.83
C ARG A 75 -8.09 10.01 -11.65
N LYS A 76 -8.94 11.06 -11.69
CA LYS A 76 -8.60 12.34 -12.36
C LYS A 76 -7.36 13.02 -11.76
N ALA A 77 -7.19 12.96 -10.44
CA ALA A 77 -6.02 13.53 -9.77
C ALA A 77 -4.72 12.80 -10.15
N ILE A 78 -4.77 11.47 -10.30
CA ILE A 78 -3.65 10.65 -10.78
C ILE A 78 -3.27 11.04 -12.21
N CYS A 79 -4.23 11.09 -13.14
CA CYS A 79 -3.95 11.53 -14.52
C CYS A 79 -3.35 12.94 -14.57
N SER A 80 -3.91 13.87 -13.78
CA SER A 80 -3.40 15.24 -13.71
C SER A 80 -1.98 15.31 -13.14
N TRP A 81 -1.63 14.43 -12.21
CA TRP A 81 -0.29 14.35 -11.65
C TRP A 81 0.71 13.80 -12.68
N TYR A 82 0.33 12.76 -13.43
CA TYR A 82 1.13 12.23 -14.54
C TYR A 82 1.42 13.30 -15.59
N GLN A 83 0.41 14.07 -15.99
CA GLN A 83 0.59 15.17 -16.93
C GLN A 83 1.58 16.21 -16.40
N ARG A 84 1.43 16.67 -15.14
CA ARG A 84 2.32 17.70 -14.58
C ARG A 84 3.75 17.21 -14.35
N LYS A 85 3.91 15.94 -13.96
CA LYS A 85 5.21 15.41 -13.52
C LYS A 85 6.02 14.83 -14.67
N PHE A 86 5.34 14.26 -15.66
CA PHE A 86 5.97 13.46 -16.72
C PHE A 86 5.50 13.85 -18.13
N ASP A 87 4.60 14.82 -18.28
CA ASP A 87 3.99 15.19 -19.57
C ASP A 87 3.25 14.03 -20.26
N VAL A 88 2.71 13.11 -19.46
CA VAL A 88 1.93 11.96 -19.94
C VAL A 88 0.45 12.22 -19.75
N THR A 89 -0.28 12.26 -20.86
CA THR A 89 -1.74 12.33 -20.86
C THR A 89 -2.32 10.93 -20.69
N LEU A 90 -3.25 10.77 -19.73
CA LEU A 90 -3.96 9.52 -19.45
C LEU A 90 -5.47 9.77 -19.40
N ASP A 91 -6.26 8.81 -19.89
CA ASP A 91 -7.71 8.76 -19.73
C ASP A 91 -8.09 8.12 -18.38
N PRO A 92 -8.74 8.85 -17.46
CA PRO A 92 -9.15 8.30 -16.17
C PRO A 92 -10.12 7.10 -16.30
N GLU A 93 -10.87 7.00 -17.40
CA GLU A 93 -11.88 5.95 -17.62
C GLU A 93 -11.34 4.69 -18.29
N SER A 94 -10.13 4.67 -18.83
CA SER A 94 -9.54 3.47 -19.45
C SER A 94 -8.13 3.14 -18.97
N GLU A 95 -7.39 4.13 -18.47
CA GLU A 95 -5.95 4.01 -18.15
C GLU A 95 -5.64 4.25 -16.67
N THR A 96 -6.66 4.28 -15.80
CA THR A 96 -6.46 4.44 -14.35
C THR A 96 -7.43 3.58 -13.53
N ILE A 97 -6.85 2.86 -12.57
CA ILE A 97 -7.55 2.07 -11.55
C ILE A 97 -6.85 2.26 -10.20
N VAL A 98 -7.62 2.24 -9.12
CA VAL A 98 -7.10 2.27 -7.75
C VAL A 98 -7.31 0.89 -7.13
N THR A 99 -6.23 0.26 -6.66
CA THR A 99 -6.20 -1.09 -6.09
C THR A 99 -5.82 -1.08 -4.62
#